data_AF-A0A532UI43-F1
#
_entry.id   AF-A0A532UI43-F1
#
_cell.length_a   1.000
_cell.length_b   1.000
_cell.length_c   1.000
_cell.angle_alpha   90.00
_cell.angle_beta   90.00
_cell.angle_gamma   90.00
#
_symmetry.space_group_name_H-M   'P 1'
#
loop_
_entity.id
_entity.type
_entity.pdbx_description
1 polymer ?
#
loop_
_entity_poly.entity_id
_entity_poly.type
_entity_poly.pdbx_seq_one_letter_code
_entity_poly.pdbx_strand_id
1 'polypeptide(L)'
;MRPVIIILLVVSAVAVGYFIGFYVRVGAPWSEGATIFMMITVAGAFGGLLYTARDSGLEVPHRDPDKNHVINLGWVADCCYGIAGAYVVFLILPTELTIAGTPSKSLLSSGSVLGLVKLLAMALVGGYGGRSLVDRALANIAKDAEEAKKSAEEAKKSAEEAKKKVVQIEVFDTKAIKLVNRHLDKSEKVKNVKELKEAVKVASRAARFEIFKETREVRTANWDWKKNKDVSLMERTIPIFEALIDNNAREQFHRNHGQLGYALKDQGGKDETKKDWERAYREISKAINLRDREEEKGFLMYEFNRAMCGIKIGKTFDSIAGDIRSAARRSSLHTKIKKNDIIVNWAKQNNYNLDTLQK
;
A
#
# COMPACT_ATOMS: atom_id res chain seq x y z
N MET A 1 47.73 40.65 -0.07
CA MET A 1 48.96 39.83 -0.10
C MET A 1 49.68 39.71 1.25
N ARG A 2 49.93 40.81 1.99
CA ARG A 2 50.62 40.75 3.29
C ARG A 2 50.00 39.82 4.37
N PRO A 3 48.68 39.76 4.60
CA PRO A 3 48.12 38.91 5.66
C PRO A 3 48.19 37.41 5.34
N VAL A 4 48.03 37.03 4.06
CA VAL A 4 48.11 35.63 3.61
C VAL A 4 49.52 35.08 3.81
N ILE A 5 50.56 35.88 3.53
CA ILE A 5 51.96 35.50 3.74
C ILE A 5 52.27 35.32 5.22
N ILE A 6 51.72 36.17 6.09
CA ILE A 6 51.90 36.06 7.55
C ILE A 6 51.22 34.79 8.09
N ILE A 7 50.00 34.50 7.65
CA ILE A 7 49.28 33.29 8.06
C ILE A 7 50.00 32.04 7.56
N LEU A 8 50.49 32.05 6.31
CA LEU A 8 51.33 31.00 5.75
C LEU A 8 52.56 30.73 6.61
N LEU A 9 53.29 31.78 7.00
CA LEU A 9 54.46 31.65 7.85
C LEU A 9 54.12 31.08 9.23
N VAL A 10 52.98 31.49 9.81
CA VAL A 10 52.51 30.97 11.10
C VAL A 10 52.10 29.51 10.99
N VAL A 11 51.39 29.10 9.94
CA VAL A 11 50.97 27.71 9.72
C VAL A 11 52.18 26.81 9.48
N SER A 12 53.09 27.22 8.60
CA SER A 12 54.34 26.51 8.37
C SER A 12 55.15 26.41 9.67
N ALA A 13 55.26 27.49 10.46
CA ALA A 13 55.99 27.48 11.73
C ALA A 13 55.33 26.59 12.80
N VAL A 14 54.00 26.58 12.90
CA VAL A 14 53.28 25.74 13.88
C VAL A 14 53.32 24.27 13.47
N ALA A 15 53.14 23.95 12.18
CA ALA A 15 53.23 22.58 11.68
C ALA A 15 54.65 22.02 11.84
N VAL A 16 55.67 22.80 11.46
CA VAL A 16 57.09 22.45 11.64
C VAL A 16 57.43 22.34 13.12
N GLY A 17 56.97 23.28 13.95
CA GLY A 17 57.19 23.27 15.40
C GLY A 17 56.56 22.09 16.12
N TYR A 18 55.33 21.71 15.77
CA TYR A 18 54.65 20.54 16.32
C TYR A 18 55.38 19.24 15.93
N PHE A 19 55.81 19.12 14.68
CA PHE A 19 56.53 17.95 14.18
C PHE A 19 57.91 17.80 14.82
N ILE A 20 58.66 18.91 14.92
CA ILE A 20 59.96 18.94 15.62
C ILE A 20 59.76 18.57 17.10
N GLY A 21 58.77 19.17 17.77
CA GLY A 21 58.46 18.87 19.17
C GLY A 21 58.07 17.41 19.40
N PHE A 22 57.30 16.80 18.49
CA PHE A 22 56.95 15.38 18.55
C PHE A 22 58.19 14.48 18.38
N TYR A 23 59.04 14.74 17.39
CA TYR A 23 60.29 13.96 17.18
C TYR A 23 61.26 14.07 18.35
N VAL A 24 61.44 15.28 18.90
CA VAL A 24 62.26 15.52 20.09
C VAL A 24 61.70 14.77 21.29
N ARG A 25 60.37 14.77 21.47
CA ARG A 25 59.71 14.09 22.59
C ARG A 25 59.76 12.56 22.50
N VAL A 26 59.70 12.01 21.29
CA VAL A 26 59.71 10.55 21.05
C VAL A 26 61.15 10.02 20.94
N GLY A 27 62.16 10.90 20.89
CA GLY A 27 63.58 10.50 20.82
C GLY A 27 63.96 9.81 19.50
N ALA A 28 63.14 9.97 18.45
CA ALA A 28 63.37 9.33 17.17
C ALA A 28 64.40 10.11 16.34
N PRO A 29 65.40 9.44 15.71
CA PRO A 29 66.35 10.10 14.84
C PRO A 29 65.63 10.65 13.59
N TRP A 30 66.01 11.85 13.18
CA TRP A 30 65.42 12.53 12.01
C TRP A 30 65.77 11.76 10.74
N SER A 31 64.79 11.09 10.14
CA SER A 31 64.97 10.29 8.92
C SER A 31 64.57 11.08 7.67
N GLU A 32 65.06 10.65 6.50
CA GLU A 32 64.62 11.20 5.22
C GLU A 32 63.09 11.05 5.03
N GLY A 33 62.50 9.97 5.54
CA GLY A 33 61.05 9.77 5.57
C GLY A 33 60.31 10.86 6.36
N ALA A 34 60.84 11.28 7.51
CA ALA A 34 60.26 12.37 8.32
C ALA A 34 60.15 13.68 7.53
N THR A 35 61.16 13.97 6.72
CA THR A 35 61.21 15.17 5.87
C THR A 35 60.15 15.12 4.77
N ILE A 36 59.96 13.96 4.15
CA ILE A 36 58.93 13.74 3.11
C ILE A 36 57.52 13.91 3.70
N PHE A 37 57.26 13.31 4.87
CA PHE A 37 55.98 13.44 5.57
C PHE A 37 55.67 14.90 5.93
N MET A 38 56.67 15.65 6.40
CA MET A 38 56.51 17.07 6.67
C MET A 38 56.17 17.85 5.40
N MET A 39 56.88 17.60 4.30
CA MET A 39 56.62 18.26 3.02
C MET A 39 55.20 17.99 2.50
N ILE A 40 54.73 16.75 2.56
CA ILE A 40 53.35 16.37 2.18
C ILE A 40 52.34 17.08 3.07
N THR A 41 52.59 17.12 4.39
CA THR A 41 51.69 17.76 5.37
C THR A 41 51.58 19.28 5.11
N VAL A 42 52.70 19.96 4.91
CA VAL A 42 52.71 21.40 4.63
C VAL A 42 52.08 21.71 3.27
N ALA A 43 52.40 20.94 2.23
CA ALA A 43 51.81 21.10 0.91
C ALA A 43 50.30 20.82 0.91
N GLY A 44 49.86 19.81 1.66
CA GLY A 44 48.45 19.48 1.86
C GLY A 44 47.69 20.56 2.61
N ALA A 45 48.22 21.03 3.74
CA ALA A 45 47.65 22.13 4.49
C ALA A 45 47.52 23.38 3.62
N PHE A 46 48.54 23.67 2.80
CA PHE A 46 48.51 24.78 1.87
C PHE A 46 47.47 24.58 0.76
N GLY A 47 47.33 23.37 0.21
CA GLY A 47 46.28 23.03 -0.75
C GLY A 47 44.88 23.28 -0.19
N GLY A 48 44.63 22.89 1.06
CA GLY A 48 43.37 23.16 1.76
C GLY A 48 43.11 24.66 1.97
N LEU A 49 44.14 25.41 2.36
CA LEU A 49 44.05 26.87 2.55
C LEU A 49 43.82 27.63 1.22
N LEU A 50 44.43 27.16 0.13
CA LEU A 50 44.21 27.72 -1.22
C LEU A 50 42.76 27.53 -1.68
N TYR A 51 42.14 26.40 -1.34
CA TYR A 51 40.73 26.16 -1.63
C TYR A 51 39.84 27.19 -0.93
N THR A 52 40.02 27.39 0.37
CA THR A 52 39.26 28.38 1.15
C THR A 52 39.49 29.82 0.70
N ALA A 53 40.74 30.15 0.33
CA ALA A 53 41.08 31.47 -0.18
C ALA A 53 40.42 31.80 -1.52
N ARG A 54 40.07 30.77 -2.32
CA ARG A 54 39.37 30.91 -3.59
C ARG A 54 37.86 31.10 -3.41
N ASP A 55 37.21 30.23 -2.62
CA ASP A 55 35.76 30.09 -2.66
C ASP A 55 35.01 30.88 -1.56
N SER A 56 35.54 30.98 -0.34
CA SER A 56 34.75 31.47 0.82
C SER A 56 35.36 32.67 1.56
N GLY A 57 36.61 33.03 1.26
CA GLY A 57 37.37 33.96 2.10
C GLY A 57 37.84 33.29 3.38
N LEU A 58 38.91 33.82 4.00
CA LEU A 58 39.59 33.15 5.09
C LEU A 58 38.82 33.33 6.41
N GLU A 59 37.97 32.36 6.76
CA GLU A 59 37.22 32.37 8.02
C GLU A 59 38.14 32.12 9.22
N VAL A 60 38.14 33.04 10.17
CA VAL A 60 38.88 32.86 11.44
C VAL A 60 38.12 31.94 12.39
N PRO A 61 38.83 31.11 13.17
CA PRO A 61 38.22 30.30 14.21
C PRO A 61 37.41 31.18 15.16
N HIS A 62 36.13 30.89 15.29
CA HIS A 62 35.22 31.63 16.16
C HIS A 62 34.20 30.69 16.78
N ARG A 63 33.68 31.10 17.93
CA ARG A 63 32.57 30.43 18.59
C ARG A 63 31.29 31.12 18.17
N ASP A 64 30.33 30.35 17.67
CA ASP A 64 29.02 30.88 17.28
C ASP A 64 28.26 31.32 18.56
N PRO A 65 27.89 32.60 18.70
CA PRO A 65 27.20 33.10 19.89
C PRO A 65 25.79 32.51 20.08
N ASP A 66 25.13 32.06 19.01
CA ASP A 66 23.77 31.51 19.06
C ASP A 66 23.75 29.99 19.33
N LYS A 67 24.84 29.30 19.01
CA LYS A 67 24.97 27.84 19.19
C LYS A 67 26.15 27.54 20.12
N ASN A 68 25.87 27.59 21.41
CA ASN A 68 26.86 27.54 22.49
C ASN A 68 27.77 26.30 22.51
N HIS A 69 27.52 25.29 21.67
CA HIS A 69 28.28 24.05 21.54
C HIS A 69 29.02 23.86 20.20
N VAL A 70 28.96 24.82 19.27
CA VAL A 70 29.60 24.70 17.95
C VAL A 70 30.80 25.63 17.86
N ILE A 71 32.01 25.05 17.81
CA ILE A 71 33.25 25.76 17.53
C ILE A 71 33.49 25.67 16.02
N ASN A 72 33.45 26.80 15.32
CA ASN A 72 33.88 26.85 13.93
C ASN A 72 35.40 27.04 13.92
N LEU A 73 36.11 26.04 13.39
CA LEU A 73 37.57 26.05 13.29
C LEU A 73 38.07 26.86 12.08
N GLY A 74 37.19 27.28 11.18
CA GLY A 74 37.51 28.08 10.00
C GLY A 74 38.67 27.49 9.19
N TRP A 75 39.63 28.34 8.81
CA TRP A 75 40.79 27.96 8.00
C TRP A 75 41.64 26.83 8.61
N VAL A 76 41.58 26.63 9.94
CA VAL A 76 42.31 25.55 10.61
C VAL A 76 41.72 24.19 10.23
N ALA A 77 40.40 24.07 10.14
CA ALA A 77 39.76 22.84 9.65
C ALA A 77 40.12 22.59 8.18
N ASP A 78 40.19 23.63 7.36
CA ASP A 78 40.55 23.50 5.95
C ASP A 78 41.99 23.02 5.75
N CYS A 79 42.92 23.48 6.58
CA CYS A 79 44.28 22.92 6.63
C CYS A 79 44.26 21.42 6.99
N CYS A 80 43.46 21.00 7.97
CA CYS A 80 43.32 19.59 8.33
C CYS A 80 42.73 18.74 7.20
N TYR A 81 41.68 19.22 6.53
CA TYR A 81 41.13 18.57 5.33
C TYR A 81 42.14 18.49 4.19
N GLY A 82 42.94 19.55 4.02
CA GLY A 82 44.02 19.58 3.05
C GLY A 82 45.14 18.58 3.35
N ILE A 83 45.54 18.46 4.61
CA ILE A 83 46.50 17.43 5.04
C ILE A 83 45.93 16.03 4.74
N ALA A 84 44.69 15.75 5.14
CA ALA A 84 44.05 14.46 4.89
C ALA A 84 43.95 14.14 3.39
N GLY A 85 43.53 15.11 2.58
CA GLY A 85 43.44 14.97 1.12
C GLY A 85 44.80 14.70 0.45
N ALA A 86 45.87 15.34 0.93
CA ALA A 86 47.22 15.10 0.43
C ALA A 86 47.66 13.65 0.64
N TYR A 87 47.39 13.07 1.83
CA TYR A 87 47.70 11.67 2.11
C TYR A 87 46.84 10.70 1.30
N VAL A 88 45.55 10.99 1.14
CA VAL A 88 44.62 10.14 0.38
C VAL A 88 45.02 10.03 -1.10
N VAL A 89 45.53 11.11 -1.71
CA VAL A 89 45.99 11.06 -3.11
C VAL A 89 47.12 10.04 -3.31
N PHE A 90 48.01 9.88 -2.34
CA PHE A 90 49.09 8.90 -2.40
C PHE A 90 48.63 7.46 -2.14
N LEU A 91 47.43 7.25 -1.60
CA LEU A 91 46.80 5.93 -1.50
C LEU A 91 46.08 5.53 -2.79
N ILE A 92 45.58 6.51 -3.54
CA ILE A 92 44.78 6.29 -4.76
C ILE A 92 45.66 6.25 -6.01
N LEU A 93 46.61 7.18 -6.13
CA LEU A 93 47.58 7.16 -7.21
C LEU A 93 48.67 6.15 -6.85
N PRO A 94 48.95 5.15 -7.71
CA PRO A 94 50.05 4.22 -7.52
C PRO A 94 51.38 4.94 -7.82
N THR A 95 51.73 5.88 -6.97
CA THR A 95 53.09 6.36 -6.80
C THR A 95 53.71 5.49 -5.74
N GLU A 96 54.79 4.79 -6.06
CA GLU A 96 55.47 3.83 -5.18
C GLU A 96 55.95 4.49 -3.86
N LEU A 97 55.06 4.60 -2.88
CA LEU A 97 55.34 4.94 -1.49
C LEU A 97 55.34 3.64 -0.67
N THR A 98 56.25 2.73 -0.99
CA THR A 98 56.50 1.53 -0.18
C THR A 98 57.30 1.92 1.07
N ILE A 99 56.60 2.06 2.20
CA ILE A 99 57.19 2.35 3.51
C ILE A 99 57.24 1.06 4.32
N ALA A 100 58.28 0.27 4.09
CA ALA A 100 58.90 -0.69 5.02
C ALA A 100 59.80 -1.65 4.21
N GLY A 101 61.12 -1.42 4.24
CA GLY A 101 62.13 -2.40 3.81
C GLY A 101 62.49 -2.45 2.33
N THR A 102 63.20 -1.42 1.84
CA THR A 102 64.12 -1.36 0.66
C THR A 102 63.63 -1.70 -0.78
N PRO A 103 64.11 -1.00 -1.84
CA PRO A 103 64.55 0.39 -1.97
C PRO A 103 63.59 1.23 -2.84
N SER A 104 63.23 2.41 -2.34
CA SER A 104 62.67 3.52 -3.09
C SER A 104 63.62 3.95 -4.21
N LYS A 105 63.31 3.57 -5.46
CA LYS A 105 64.12 3.98 -6.62
C LYS A 105 63.37 4.67 -7.76
N SER A 106 62.20 5.26 -7.54
CA SER A 106 61.47 5.93 -8.65
C SER A 106 60.94 7.36 -8.44
N LEU A 107 61.16 8.03 -7.29
CA LEU A 107 60.81 9.46 -7.15
C LEU A 107 61.91 10.36 -6.54
N LEU A 108 62.87 9.79 -5.82
CA LEU A 108 63.96 10.53 -5.13
C LEU A 108 65.37 9.98 -5.41
N SER A 109 65.54 8.97 -6.28
CA SER A 109 66.85 8.33 -6.55
C SER A 109 67.81 9.15 -7.42
N SER A 110 67.49 10.40 -7.71
CA SER A 110 68.47 11.42 -8.05
C SER A 110 67.99 12.70 -7.37
N GLY A 111 68.89 13.59 -6.95
CA GLY A 111 68.57 14.94 -6.46
C GLY A 111 67.90 15.85 -7.51
N SER A 112 67.11 15.26 -8.42
CA SER A 112 66.31 15.92 -9.42
C SER A 112 65.18 16.65 -8.72
N VAL A 113 65.32 17.98 -8.72
CA VAL A 113 64.29 18.97 -8.35
C VAL A 113 62.91 18.58 -8.88
N LEU A 114 62.84 17.91 -10.04
CA LEU A 114 61.61 17.42 -10.66
C LEU A 114 60.82 16.42 -9.80
N GLY A 115 61.49 15.52 -9.08
CA GLY A 115 60.83 14.53 -8.21
C GLY A 115 60.15 15.18 -7.00
N LEU A 116 60.85 16.14 -6.38
CA LEU A 116 60.34 16.93 -5.28
C LEU A 116 59.19 17.86 -5.73
N VAL A 117 59.31 18.46 -6.91
CA VAL A 117 58.23 19.27 -7.52
C VAL A 117 56.98 18.41 -7.77
N LYS A 118 57.14 17.19 -8.29
CA LYS A 118 56.00 16.26 -8.49
C LYS A 118 55.34 15.87 -7.17
N LEU A 119 56.14 15.54 -6.14
CA LEU A 119 55.63 15.19 -4.81
C LEU A 119 54.80 16.33 -4.22
N LEU A 120 55.34 17.55 -4.22
CA LEU A 120 54.65 18.73 -3.70
C LEU A 120 53.40 19.08 -4.52
N ALA A 121 53.48 18.98 -5.86
CA ALA A 121 52.33 19.23 -6.72
C ALA A 121 51.20 18.22 -6.46
N MET A 122 51.50 16.94 -6.29
CA MET A 122 50.49 15.92 -5.98
C MET A 122 49.89 16.12 -4.58
N ALA A 123 50.72 16.39 -3.57
CA ALA A 123 50.25 16.69 -2.22
C ALA A 123 49.36 17.94 -2.19
N LEU A 124 49.72 18.97 -2.94
CA LEU A 124 48.96 20.21 -3.06
C LEU A 124 47.62 20.01 -3.77
N VAL A 125 47.61 19.26 -4.88
CA VAL A 125 46.38 18.89 -5.61
C VAL A 125 45.48 18.02 -4.72
N GLY A 126 46.05 17.09 -3.96
CA GLY A 126 45.30 16.28 -3.01
C GLY A 126 44.73 17.09 -1.86
N GLY A 127 45.48 18.03 -1.32
CA GLY A 127 44.97 18.92 -0.28
C GLY A 127 43.88 19.87 -0.77
N TYR A 128 44.01 20.38 -1.99
CA TYR A 128 42.97 21.18 -2.62
C TYR A 128 41.70 20.36 -2.91
N GLY A 129 41.86 19.13 -3.44
CA GLY A 129 40.74 18.24 -3.76
C GLY A 129 40.03 17.65 -2.54
N GLY A 130 40.74 17.45 -1.42
CA GLY A 130 40.20 16.84 -0.21
C GLY A 130 38.98 17.57 0.35
N ARG A 131 39.02 18.91 0.43
CA ARG A 131 37.89 19.71 0.91
C ARG A 131 36.68 19.65 -0.03
N SER A 132 36.93 19.77 -1.34
CA SER A 132 35.89 19.68 -2.37
C SER A 132 35.15 18.33 -2.37
N LEU A 133 35.85 17.23 -2.12
CA LEU A 133 35.25 15.90 -2.00
C LEU A 133 34.34 15.79 -0.76
N VAL A 134 34.77 16.34 0.37
CA VAL A 134 33.97 16.37 1.61
C VAL A 134 32.71 17.22 1.43
N ASP A 135 32.83 18.41 0.84
CA ASP A 135 31.67 19.28 0.57
C ASP A 135 30.66 18.60 -0.37
N ARG A 136 31.15 17.93 -1.41
CA ARG A 136 30.29 17.18 -2.34
C ARG A 136 29.62 15.97 -1.67
N ALA A 137 30.33 15.26 -0.81
CA ALA A 137 29.75 14.15 -0.05
C ALA A 137 28.67 14.64 0.92
N LEU A 138 28.92 15.73 1.64
CA LEU A 138 27.95 16.34 2.55
C LEU A 138 26.73 16.89 1.81
N ALA A 139 26.92 17.52 0.64
CA ALA A 139 25.84 18.00 -0.20
C ALA A 139 24.95 16.85 -0.71
N ASN A 140 25.55 15.74 -1.12
CA ASN A 140 24.80 14.54 -1.52
C ASN A 140 24.02 13.95 -0.34
N ILE A 141 24.63 13.81 0.85
CA ILE A 141 23.94 13.32 2.04
C ILE A 141 22.79 14.24 2.45
N ALA A 142 22.98 15.56 2.38
CA ALA A 142 21.94 16.53 2.67
C ALA A 142 20.77 16.43 1.69
N LYS A 143 21.07 16.28 0.39
CA LYS A 143 20.08 16.07 -0.65
C LYS A 143 19.29 14.78 -0.43
N ASP A 144 19.97 13.67 -0.15
CA ASP A 144 19.33 12.38 0.11
C ASP A 144 18.43 12.45 1.37
N ALA A 145 18.87 13.18 2.40
CA ALA A 145 18.08 13.40 3.61
C ALA A 145 16.84 14.27 3.36
N GLU A 146 16.92 15.26 2.47
CA GLU A 146 15.78 16.10 2.08
C GLU A 146 14.76 15.32 1.24
N GLU A 147 15.23 14.52 0.27
CA GLU A 147 14.38 13.63 -0.53
C GLU A 147 13.69 12.56 0.33
N ALA A 148 14.41 11.98 1.30
CA ALA A 148 13.85 11.04 2.28
C ALA A 148 12.77 11.70 3.16
N LYS A 149 12.98 12.94 3.62
CA LYS A 149 11.97 13.69 4.38
C LYS A 149 10.73 13.97 3.53
N LYS A 150 10.90 14.43 2.29
CA LYS A 150 9.77 14.74 1.40
C LYS A 150 8.93 13.50 1.11
N SER A 151 9.57 12.38 0.77
CA SER A 151 8.87 11.11 0.54
C SER A 151 8.18 10.57 1.80
N ALA A 152 8.78 10.72 2.98
CA ALA A 152 8.14 10.36 4.25
C ALA A 152 6.92 11.23 4.56
N GLU A 153 6.96 12.53 4.24
CA GLU A 153 5.84 13.45 4.45
C GLU A 153 4.68 13.18 3.47
N GLU A 154 4.99 12.90 2.20
CA GLU A 154 4.00 12.44 1.20
C GLU A 154 3.36 11.10 1.61
N ALA A 155 4.17 10.14 2.07
CA ALA A 155 3.68 8.86 2.59
C ALA A 155 2.77 9.05 3.81
N LYS A 156 3.15 9.92 4.75
CA LYS A 156 2.33 10.26 5.92
C LYS A 156 1.00 10.90 5.54
N LYS A 157 0.99 11.82 4.58
CA LYS A 157 -0.24 12.44 4.07
C LYS A 157 -1.17 11.42 3.42
N SER A 158 -0.61 10.55 2.57
CA SER A 158 -1.38 9.49 1.91
C SER A 158 -1.97 8.49 2.92
N ALA A 159 -1.22 8.13 3.97
CA ALA A 159 -1.69 7.27 5.05
C ALA A 159 -2.82 7.93 5.86
N GLU A 160 -2.73 9.23 6.14
CA GLU A 160 -3.78 9.96 6.86
C GLU A 160 -5.07 10.07 6.04
N GLU A 161 -4.96 10.30 4.73
CA GLU A 161 -6.10 10.27 3.82
C GLU A 161 -6.74 8.88 3.72
N ALA A 162 -5.93 7.82 3.66
CA ALA A 162 -6.42 6.45 3.68
C ALA A 162 -7.15 6.13 4.99
N LYS A 163 -6.59 6.52 6.14
CA LYS A 163 -7.26 6.37 7.45
C LYS A 163 -8.61 7.08 7.50
N LYS A 164 -8.70 8.32 7.01
CA LYS A 164 -9.96 9.05 6.94
C LYS A 164 -11.00 8.33 6.07
N LYS A 165 -10.59 7.75 4.94
CA LYS A 165 -11.48 6.95 4.09
C LYS A 165 -11.96 5.68 4.80
N VAL A 166 -11.07 4.98 5.51
CA VAL A 166 -11.46 3.79 6.30
C VAL A 166 -12.49 4.13 7.36
N VAL A 167 -12.25 5.18 8.16
CA VAL A 167 -13.21 5.64 9.19
C VAL A 167 -14.56 6.02 8.58
N GLN A 168 -14.57 6.68 7.42
CA GLN A 168 -15.83 6.99 6.72
C GLN A 168 -16.58 5.73 6.28
N ILE A 169 -15.88 4.73 5.75
CA ILE A 169 -16.49 3.45 5.36
C ILE A 169 -17.09 2.74 6.57
N GLU A 170 -16.41 2.71 7.72
CA GLU A 170 -16.94 2.11 8.96
C GLU A 170 -18.23 2.81 9.44
N VAL A 171 -18.31 4.14 9.30
CA VAL A 171 -19.51 4.91 9.63
C VAL A 171 -20.67 4.55 8.69
N PHE A 172 -20.42 4.43 7.39
CA PHE A 172 -21.43 4.01 6.41
C PHE A 172 -21.91 2.58 6.67
N ASP A 173 -20.99 1.66 6.93
CA ASP A 173 -21.27 0.25 7.22
C ASP A 173 -22.14 0.10 8.47
N THR A 174 -21.73 0.77 9.55
CA THR A 174 -22.48 0.77 10.81
C THR A 174 -23.88 1.35 10.61
N LYS A 175 -24.02 2.43 9.83
CA LYS A 175 -25.32 3.03 9.52
C LYS A 175 -26.21 2.05 8.74
N ALA A 176 -25.67 1.40 7.71
CA ALA A 176 -26.42 0.47 6.88
C ALA A 176 -26.92 -0.74 7.70
N ILE A 177 -26.05 -1.38 8.48
CA ILE A 177 -26.40 -2.52 9.33
C ILE A 177 -27.46 -2.12 10.36
N LYS A 178 -27.30 -0.97 11.03
CA LYS A 178 -28.30 -0.47 12.00
C LYS A 178 -29.67 -0.25 11.37
N LEU A 179 -29.72 0.32 10.16
CA LEU A 179 -30.98 0.56 9.46
C LEU A 179 -31.65 -0.75 9.00
N VAL A 180 -30.87 -1.71 8.53
CA VAL A 180 -31.37 -3.05 8.16
C VAL A 180 -31.93 -3.78 9.39
N ASN A 181 -31.18 -3.83 10.49
CA ASN A 181 -31.63 -4.50 11.72
C ASN A 181 -32.91 -3.88 12.26
N ARG A 182 -32.99 -2.55 12.24
CA ARG A 182 -34.21 -1.81 12.60
C ARG A 182 -35.39 -2.15 11.70
N HIS A 183 -35.15 -2.26 10.39
CA HIS A 183 -36.18 -2.62 9.42
C HIS A 183 -36.68 -4.05 9.61
N LEU A 184 -35.79 -4.97 10.01
CA LEU A 184 -36.09 -6.37 10.28
C LEU A 184 -36.63 -6.61 11.71
N ASP A 185 -36.61 -5.61 12.58
CA ASP A 185 -37.22 -5.69 13.91
C ASP A 185 -38.75 -5.53 13.84
N LYS A 186 -39.47 -6.56 14.27
CA LYS A 186 -40.94 -6.59 14.29
C LYS A 186 -41.54 -5.52 15.20
N SER A 187 -40.86 -5.17 16.29
CA SER A 187 -41.30 -4.18 17.27
C SER A 187 -41.24 -2.75 16.74
N GLU A 188 -40.41 -2.51 15.72
CA GLU A 188 -40.24 -1.20 15.12
C GLU A 188 -41.16 -0.98 13.93
N LYS A 189 -41.74 0.23 13.85
CA LYS A 189 -42.48 0.68 12.67
C LYS A 189 -41.49 0.93 11.55
N VAL A 190 -41.67 0.24 10.43
CA VAL A 190 -40.92 0.46 9.20
C VAL A 190 -41.00 1.93 8.82
N LYS A 191 -39.87 2.64 8.90
CA LYS A 191 -39.74 4.02 8.41
C LYS A 191 -38.66 4.06 7.33
N ASN A 192 -38.95 4.80 6.27
CA ASN A 192 -37.99 5.27 5.27
C ASN A 192 -37.18 4.18 4.51
N VAL A 193 -37.88 3.36 3.71
CA VAL A 193 -37.24 2.38 2.79
C VAL A 193 -36.19 3.03 1.87
N LYS A 194 -36.42 4.28 1.45
CA LYS A 194 -35.48 5.04 0.62
C LYS A 194 -34.13 5.22 1.32
N GLU A 195 -34.13 5.66 2.58
CA GLU A 195 -32.90 5.82 3.36
C GLU A 195 -32.16 4.50 3.57
N LEU A 196 -32.89 3.40 3.80
CA LEU A 196 -32.29 2.07 3.89
C LEU A 196 -31.57 1.70 2.59
N LYS A 197 -32.22 1.88 1.43
CA LYS A 197 -31.62 1.57 0.13
C LYS A 197 -30.36 2.38 -0.13
N GLU A 198 -30.38 3.68 0.17
CA GLU A 198 -29.21 4.55 0.04
C GLU A 198 -28.09 4.17 1.00
N ALA A 199 -28.40 3.76 2.23
CA ALA A 199 -27.39 3.31 3.19
C ALA A 199 -26.72 2.01 2.73
N VAL A 200 -27.48 1.04 2.23
CA VAL A 200 -26.93 -0.22 1.66
C VAL A 200 -26.05 0.07 0.43
N LYS A 201 -26.33 1.16 -0.30
CA LYS A 201 -25.59 1.56 -1.50
C LYS A 201 -24.18 2.04 -1.26
N VAL A 202 -23.98 2.83 -0.21
CA VAL A 202 -22.66 3.33 0.15
C VAL A 202 -21.87 2.37 1.04
N ALA A 203 -22.50 1.28 1.50
CA ALA A 203 -21.86 0.29 2.35
C ALA A 203 -20.78 -0.53 1.60
N SER A 204 -19.76 -0.94 2.35
CA SER A 204 -18.69 -1.80 1.90
C SER A 204 -19.21 -3.16 1.43
N ARG A 205 -18.35 -3.91 0.73
CA ARG A 205 -18.69 -5.27 0.31
C ARG A 205 -18.89 -6.20 1.52
N ALA A 206 -18.11 -6.02 2.58
CA ALA A 206 -18.20 -6.82 3.80
C ALA A 206 -19.54 -6.57 4.51
N ALA A 207 -19.91 -5.31 4.73
CA ALA A 207 -21.19 -4.97 5.35
C ALA A 207 -22.39 -5.47 4.52
N ARG A 208 -22.34 -5.35 3.18
CA ARG A 208 -23.39 -5.91 2.30
C ARG A 208 -23.51 -7.42 2.38
N PHE A 209 -22.40 -8.14 2.57
CA PHE A 209 -22.42 -9.59 2.77
C PHE A 209 -23.11 -9.96 4.09
N GLU A 210 -22.80 -9.27 5.18
CA GLU A 210 -23.47 -9.49 6.47
C GLU A 210 -24.97 -9.18 6.37
N ILE A 211 -25.33 -8.04 5.77
CA ILE A 211 -26.73 -7.67 5.49
C ILE A 211 -27.43 -8.78 4.69
N PHE A 212 -26.81 -9.31 3.64
CA PHE A 212 -27.38 -10.41 2.87
C PHE A 212 -27.62 -11.66 3.73
N LYS A 213 -26.64 -12.04 4.56
CA LYS A 213 -26.71 -13.22 5.42
C LYS A 213 -27.87 -13.11 6.41
N GLU A 214 -27.93 -12.01 7.18
CA GLU A 214 -28.98 -11.75 8.16
C GLU A 214 -30.36 -11.70 7.50
N THR A 215 -30.48 -10.98 6.38
CA THR A 215 -31.75 -10.86 5.63
C THR A 215 -32.22 -12.23 5.11
N ARG A 216 -31.31 -13.07 4.63
CA ARG A 216 -31.62 -14.43 4.18
C ARG A 216 -32.08 -15.32 5.34
N GLU A 217 -31.47 -15.20 6.51
CA GLU A 217 -31.86 -15.95 7.71
C GLU A 217 -33.29 -15.58 8.11
N VAL A 218 -33.60 -14.27 8.21
CA VAL A 218 -34.95 -13.79 8.50
C VAL A 218 -35.97 -14.30 7.47
N ARG A 219 -35.68 -14.21 6.17
CA ARG A 219 -36.56 -14.74 5.13
C ARG A 219 -36.79 -16.24 5.30
N THR A 220 -35.72 -17.01 5.56
CA THR A 220 -35.78 -18.47 5.66
C THR A 220 -36.51 -18.96 6.92
N ALA A 221 -36.52 -18.17 7.99
CA ALA A 221 -37.30 -18.48 9.19
C ALA A 221 -38.80 -18.13 9.04
N ASN A 222 -39.14 -17.17 8.18
CA ASN A 222 -40.47 -16.56 8.16
C ASN A 222 -41.29 -16.76 6.86
N TRP A 223 -40.82 -17.57 5.91
CA TRP A 223 -41.48 -17.71 4.59
C TRP A 223 -42.75 -18.58 4.56
N ASP A 224 -42.91 -19.53 5.48
CA ASP A 224 -43.99 -20.52 5.42
C ASP A 224 -45.31 -19.91 5.92
N TRP A 225 -46.02 -19.18 5.05
CA TRP A 225 -47.29 -18.52 5.38
C TRP A 225 -48.40 -19.50 5.85
N LYS A 226 -48.33 -20.78 5.44
CA LYS A 226 -49.28 -21.80 5.89
C LYS A 226 -49.10 -22.12 7.37
N LYS A 227 -47.87 -21.99 7.89
CA LYS A 227 -47.56 -22.17 9.33
C LYS A 227 -47.53 -20.86 10.10
N ASN A 228 -47.00 -19.82 9.47
CA ASN A 228 -46.83 -18.50 10.04
C ASN A 228 -47.95 -17.59 9.53
N LYS A 229 -48.94 -17.31 10.39
CA LYS A 229 -50.05 -16.39 10.07
C LYS A 229 -49.59 -14.96 9.73
N ASP A 230 -48.33 -14.63 10.04
CA ASP A 230 -47.73 -13.32 9.82
C ASP A 230 -46.42 -13.47 9.05
N VAL A 231 -46.45 -13.11 7.77
CA VAL A 231 -45.28 -13.07 6.88
C VAL A 231 -44.65 -11.68 6.76
N SER A 232 -45.07 -10.72 7.58
CA SER A 232 -44.58 -9.33 7.50
C SER A 232 -43.06 -9.21 7.63
N LEU A 233 -42.43 -10.08 8.43
CA LEU A 233 -40.97 -10.13 8.54
C LEU A 233 -40.29 -10.62 7.25
N MET A 234 -40.90 -11.58 6.55
CA MET A 234 -40.42 -12.01 5.24
C MET A 234 -40.61 -10.88 4.21
N GLU A 235 -41.77 -10.22 4.19
CA GLU A 235 -42.05 -9.09 3.27
C GLU A 235 -41.04 -7.93 3.46
N ARG A 236 -40.64 -7.64 4.71
CA ARG A 236 -39.58 -6.67 5.04
C ARG A 236 -38.21 -7.00 4.43
N THR A 237 -37.96 -8.24 4.01
CA THR A 237 -36.70 -8.61 3.34
C THR A 237 -36.61 -8.16 1.89
N ILE A 238 -37.75 -7.93 1.24
CA ILE A 238 -37.84 -7.56 -0.18
C ILE A 238 -37.09 -6.26 -0.51
N PRO A 239 -37.34 -5.12 0.17
CA PRO A 239 -36.63 -3.88 -0.15
C PRO A 239 -35.12 -3.97 0.13
N ILE A 240 -34.68 -4.85 1.04
CA ILE A 240 -33.26 -5.07 1.31
C ILE A 240 -32.60 -5.86 0.18
N PHE A 241 -33.23 -6.93 -0.31
CA PHE A 241 -32.71 -7.64 -1.48
C PHE A 241 -32.72 -6.78 -2.74
N GLU A 242 -33.73 -5.93 -2.93
CA GLU A 242 -33.72 -4.91 -3.99
C GLU A 242 -32.52 -3.99 -3.86
N ALA A 243 -32.25 -3.47 -2.65
CA ALA A 243 -31.08 -2.62 -2.40
C ALA A 243 -29.77 -3.35 -2.73
N LEU A 244 -29.64 -4.62 -2.34
CA LEU A 244 -28.43 -5.41 -2.61
C LEU A 244 -28.24 -5.69 -4.11
N ILE A 245 -29.32 -5.78 -4.89
CA ILE A 245 -29.28 -5.95 -6.34
C ILE A 245 -28.89 -4.65 -7.04
N ASP A 246 -29.52 -3.53 -6.66
CA ASP A 246 -29.28 -2.19 -7.24
C ASP A 246 -27.80 -1.76 -7.11
N ASN A 247 -27.09 -2.33 -6.14
CA ASN A 247 -25.69 -2.01 -5.83
C ASN A 247 -24.66 -2.95 -6.45
N ASN A 248 -25.07 -3.85 -7.34
CA ASN A 248 -24.17 -4.78 -8.00
C ASN A 248 -23.29 -4.08 -9.03
N ALA A 249 -22.00 -3.92 -8.70
CA ALA A 249 -20.97 -3.86 -9.71
C ALA A 249 -21.02 -5.16 -10.54
N ARG A 250 -21.64 -5.08 -11.74
CA ARG A 250 -21.68 -6.14 -12.78
C ARG A 250 -22.63 -7.33 -12.58
N GLU A 251 -23.75 -7.18 -11.87
CA GLU A 251 -24.77 -8.24 -11.73
C GLU A 251 -24.20 -9.62 -11.28
N GLN A 252 -23.16 -9.65 -10.44
CA GLN A 252 -22.43 -10.91 -10.20
C GLN A 252 -23.13 -11.87 -9.22
N PHE A 253 -23.97 -11.37 -8.33
CA PHE A 253 -24.52 -12.18 -7.23
C PHE A 253 -25.89 -12.77 -7.56
N HIS A 254 -25.90 -13.92 -8.23
CA HIS A 254 -27.12 -14.68 -8.53
C HIS A 254 -27.99 -14.98 -7.28
N ARG A 255 -27.35 -15.09 -6.11
CA ARG A 255 -28.03 -15.39 -4.84
C ARG A 255 -28.98 -14.27 -4.39
N ASN A 256 -28.67 -13.00 -4.67
CA ASN A 256 -29.53 -11.87 -4.30
C ASN A 256 -30.86 -11.94 -5.07
N HIS A 257 -30.77 -12.11 -6.40
CA HIS A 257 -31.94 -12.33 -7.26
C HIS A 257 -32.75 -13.56 -6.85
N GLY A 258 -32.06 -14.65 -6.50
CA GLY A 258 -32.72 -15.86 -6.01
C GLY A 258 -33.50 -15.65 -4.71
N GLN A 259 -32.93 -14.95 -3.72
CA GLN A 259 -33.63 -14.66 -2.47
C GLN A 259 -34.79 -13.67 -2.67
N LEU A 260 -34.62 -12.63 -3.50
CA LEU A 260 -35.71 -11.72 -3.86
C LEU A 260 -36.86 -12.48 -4.52
N GLY A 261 -36.54 -13.33 -5.50
CA GLY A 261 -37.54 -14.15 -6.18
C GLY A 261 -38.29 -15.09 -5.23
N TYR A 262 -37.61 -15.68 -4.25
CA TYR A 262 -38.28 -16.47 -3.20
C TYR A 262 -39.22 -15.62 -2.36
N ALA A 263 -38.76 -14.47 -1.85
CA ALA A 263 -39.56 -13.58 -1.03
C ALA A 263 -40.83 -13.10 -1.76
N LEU A 264 -40.70 -12.68 -3.03
CA LEU A 264 -41.82 -12.25 -3.87
C LEU A 264 -42.84 -13.37 -4.11
N LYS A 265 -42.36 -14.59 -4.38
CA LYS A 265 -43.21 -15.76 -4.56
C LYS A 265 -43.96 -16.11 -3.27
N ASP A 266 -43.26 -16.09 -2.14
CA ASP A 266 -43.84 -16.38 -0.84
C ASP A 266 -44.87 -15.30 -0.44
N GLN A 267 -44.65 -14.03 -0.78
CA GLN A 267 -45.63 -12.94 -0.65
C GLN A 267 -46.85 -13.17 -1.55
N GLY A 268 -46.63 -13.47 -2.83
CA GLY A 268 -47.70 -13.74 -3.80
C GLY A 268 -48.56 -14.97 -3.45
N GLY A 269 -48.10 -15.83 -2.52
CA GLY A 269 -48.90 -16.92 -1.97
C GLY A 269 -50.01 -16.47 -1.00
N LYS A 270 -49.90 -15.28 -0.41
CA LYS A 270 -50.89 -14.71 0.52
C LYS A 270 -52.06 -14.07 -0.21
N ASP A 271 -51.77 -13.24 -1.21
CA ASP A 271 -52.76 -12.43 -1.92
C ASP A 271 -53.05 -12.93 -3.36
N GLU A 272 -52.43 -14.04 -3.77
CA GLU A 272 -52.53 -14.65 -5.12
C GLU A 272 -52.34 -13.66 -6.30
N THR A 273 -51.58 -12.59 -6.07
CA THR A 273 -51.35 -11.52 -7.05
C THR A 273 -50.47 -12.01 -8.20
N LYS A 274 -51.05 -12.18 -9.39
CA LYS A 274 -50.32 -12.60 -10.60
C LYS A 274 -49.05 -11.76 -10.86
N LYS A 275 -49.09 -10.45 -10.53
CA LYS A 275 -47.96 -9.52 -10.67
C LYS A 275 -46.73 -9.92 -9.85
N ASP A 276 -46.93 -10.39 -8.61
CA ASP A 276 -45.82 -10.78 -7.74
C ASP A 276 -45.21 -12.11 -8.19
N TRP A 277 -46.04 -13.05 -8.65
CA TRP A 277 -45.57 -14.28 -9.30
C TRP A 277 -44.77 -14.02 -10.58
N GLU A 278 -45.20 -13.07 -11.42
CA GLU A 278 -44.45 -12.66 -12.61
C GLU A 278 -43.11 -12.04 -12.25
N ARG A 279 -43.08 -11.19 -11.22
CA ARG A 279 -41.84 -10.57 -10.74
C ARG A 279 -40.90 -11.63 -10.17
N ALA A 280 -41.40 -12.53 -9.33
CA ALA A 280 -40.64 -13.66 -8.80
C ALA A 280 -40.04 -14.52 -9.92
N TYR A 281 -40.84 -14.87 -10.95
CA TYR A 281 -40.37 -15.63 -12.10
C TYR A 281 -39.20 -14.95 -12.80
N ARG A 282 -39.27 -13.63 -13.02
CA ARG A 282 -38.18 -12.86 -13.65
C ARG A 282 -36.90 -12.87 -12.80
N GLU A 283 -37.01 -12.61 -11.51
CA GLU A 283 -35.86 -12.58 -10.60
C GLU A 283 -35.18 -13.96 -10.49
N ILE A 284 -35.97 -15.03 -10.37
CA ILE A 284 -35.42 -16.40 -10.33
C ILE A 284 -34.78 -16.77 -11.67
N SER A 285 -35.38 -16.35 -12.79
CA SER A 285 -34.78 -16.56 -14.12
C SER A 285 -33.44 -15.83 -14.25
N LYS A 286 -33.35 -14.60 -13.75
CA LYS A 286 -32.09 -13.85 -13.71
C LYS A 286 -31.05 -14.58 -12.84
N ALA A 287 -31.45 -15.10 -11.68
CA ALA A 287 -30.57 -15.90 -10.83
C ALA A 287 -30.02 -17.15 -11.54
N ILE A 288 -30.87 -17.87 -12.29
CA ILE A 288 -30.44 -19.04 -13.09
C ILE A 288 -29.44 -18.61 -14.16
N ASN A 289 -29.75 -17.57 -14.94
CA ASN A 289 -28.87 -17.09 -16.01
C ASN A 289 -27.50 -16.64 -15.47
N LEU A 290 -27.48 -15.94 -14.32
CA LEU A 290 -26.24 -15.52 -13.68
C LEU A 290 -25.45 -16.71 -13.16
N ARG A 291 -26.09 -17.68 -12.50
CA ARG A 291 -25.43 -18.92 -12.05
C ARG A 291 -24.80 -19.67 -13.22
N ASP A 292 -25.55 -19.84 -14.30
CA ASP A 292 -25.11 -20.63 -15.46
C ASP A 292 -23.96 -19.93 -16.21
N ARG A 293 -23.99 -18.59 -16.29
CA ARG A 293 -22.89 -17.79 -16.87
C ARG A 293 -21.58 -17.94 -16.08
N GLU A 294 -21.65 -18.03 -14.76
CA GLU A 294 -20.48 -18.25 -13.90
C GLU A 294 -20.15 -19.75 -13.72
N GLU A 295 -20.81 -20.64 -14.47
CA GLU A 295 -20.66 -22.10 -14.41
C GLU A 295 -20.81 -22.70 -12.99
N GLU A 296 -21.55 -22.01 -12.11
CA GLU A 296 -21.78 -22.47 -10.74
C GLU A 296 -22.75 -23.66 -10.72
N LYS A 297 -22.30 -24.79 -10.16
CA LYS A 297 -23.14 -25.99 -10.02
C LYS A 297 -24.03 -25.92 -8.77
N GLY A 298 -25.24 -26.47 -8.88
CA GLY A 298 -26.18 -26.62 -7.76
C GLY A 298 -27.34 -25.63 -7.80
N PHE A 299 -27.81 -25.21 -6.63
CA PHE A 299 -28.94 -24.27 -6.48
C PHE A 299 -30.24 -24.65 -7.19
N LEU A 300 -30.49 -25.95 -7.41
CA LEU A 300 -31.68 -26.50 -8.09
C LEU A 300 -33.04 -26.10 -7.48
N MET A 301 -33.03 -25.40 -6.34
CA MET A 301 -34.22 -24.73 -5.81
C MET A 301 -34.68 -23.57 -6.68
N TYR A 302 -33.83 -22.98 -7.52
CA TYR A 302 -34.26 -21.94 -8.46
C TYR A 302 -35.27 -22.51 -9.44
N GLU A 303 -34.94 -23.59 -10.13
CA GLU A 303 -35.81 -24.26 -11.10
C GLU A 303 -37.10 -24.74 -10.43
N PHE A 304 -37.01 -25.31 -9.22
CA PHE A 304 -38.20 -25.70 -8.45
C PHE A 304 -39.15 -24.51 -8.20
N ASN A 305 -38.62 -23.37 -7.76
CA ASN A 305 -39.44 -22.18 -7.50
C ASN A 305 -39.89 -21.49 -8.80
N ARG A 306 -39.06 -21.49 -9.85
CA ARG A 306 -39.42 -20.95 -11.16
C ARG A 306 -40.56 -21.73 -11.79
N ALA A 307 -40.56 -23.07 -11.68
CA ALA A 307 -41.67 -23.92 -12.11
C ALA A 307 -43.00 -23.53 -11.43
N MET A 308 -42.99 -23.39 -10.09
CA MET A 308 -44.19 -22.95 -9.35
C MET A 308 -44.70 -21.59 -9.82
N CYS A 309 -43.79 -20.62 -10.01
CA CYS A 309 -44.16 -19.31 -10.54
C CYS A 309 -44.73 -19.43 -11.96
N GLY A 310 -44.09 -20.24 -12.81
CA GLY A 310 -44.50 -20.49 -14.19
C GLY A 310 -45.91 -21.06 -14.28
N ILE A 311 -46.26 -22.00 -13.39
CA ILE A 311 -47.62 -22.56 -13.29
C ILE A 311 -48.63 -21.47 -12.96
N LYS A 312 -48.37 -20.66 -11.92
CA LYS A 312 -49.30 -19.62 -11.46
C LYS A 312 -49.54 -18.50 -12.51
N ILE A 313 -48.56 -18.22 -13.36
CA ILE A 313 -48.68 -17.19 -14.40
C ILE A 313 -49.03 -17.74 -15.80
N GLY A 314 -49.20 -19.06 -15.92
CA GLY A 314 -49.59 -19.72 -17.18
C GLY A 314 -48.48 -19.81 -18.22
N LYS A 315 -47.25 -20.17 -17.82
CA LYS A 315 -46.15 -20.48 -18.75
C LYS A 315 -46.38 -21.78 -19.51
N THR A 316 -45.64 -21.96 -20.60
CA THR A 316 -45.76 -23.14 -21.47
C THR A 316 -45.39 -24.43 -20.75
N PHE A 317 -45.97 -25.53 -21.22
CA PHE A 317 -45.69 -26.86 -20.70
C PHE A 317 -44.19 -27.18 -20.69
N ASP A 318 -43.51 -26.96 -21.81
CA ASP A 318 -42.08 -27.29 -21.95
C ASP A 318 -41.19 -26.52 -20.97
N SER A 319 -41.49 -25.24 -20.73
CA SER A 319 -40.75 -24.44 -19.76
C SER A 319 -40.92 -24.99 -18.34
N ILE A 320 -42.16 -25.31 -17.94
CA ILE A 320 -42.46 -25.81 -16.60
C ILE A 320 -41.89 -27.23 -16.43
N ALA A 321 -42.09 -28.12 -17.40
CA ALA A 321 -41.58 -29.49 -17.38
C ALA A 321 -40.04 -29.53 -17.38
N GLY A 322 -39.38 -28.63 -18.12
CA GLY A 322 -37.92 -28.48 -18.10
C GLY A 322 -37.38 -28.11 -16.72
N ASP A 323 -38.03 -27.17 -16.04
CA ASP A 323 -37.67 -26.77 -14.68
C ASP A 323 -37.90 -27.89 -13.66
N ILE A 324 -39.04 -28.60 -13.74
CA ILE A 324 -39.34 -29.73 -12.86
C ILE A 324 -38.30 -30.84 -13.03
N ARG A 325 -37.95 -31.20 -14.27
CA ARG A 325 -36.91 -32.20 -14.55
C ARG A 325 -35.55 -31.78 -14.00
N SER A 326 -35.17 -30.53 -14.19
CA SER A 326 -33.90 -30.00 -13.70
C SER A 326 -33.84 -30.03 -12.17
N ALA A 327 -34.91 -29.60 -11.50
CA ALA A 327 -35.02 -29.64 -10.04
C ALA A 327 -35.00 -31.07 -9.49
N ALA A 328 -35.62 -32.03 -10.18
CA ALA A 328 -35.73 -33.42 -9.75
C ALA A 328 -34.37 -34.15 -9.66
N ARG A 329 -33.33 -33.68 -10.35
CA ARG A 329 -31.94 -34.17 -10.25
C ARG A 329 -31.36 -34.12 -8.82
N ARG A 330 -32.01 -33.39 -7.90
CA ARG A 330 -31.71 -33.43 -6.48
C ARG A 330 -32.78 -34.23 -5.75
N SER A 331 -32.39 -35.37 -5.18
CA SER A 331 -33.29 -36.28 -4.43
C SER A 331 -34.19 -35.57 -3.40
N SER A 332 -33.65 -34.62 -2.62
CA SER A 332 -34.47 -33.86 -1.64
C SER A 332 -35.55 -32.99 -2.29
N LEU A 333 -35.37 -32.58 -3.55
CA LEU A 333 -36.36 -31.81 -4.31
C LEU A 333 -37.34 -32.70 -5.03
N HIS A 334 -36.92 -33.87 -5.48
CA HIS A 334 -37.83 -34.88 -6.03
C HIS A 334 -38.99 -35.20 -5.05
N THR A 335 -38.68 -35.40 -3.77
CA THR A 335 -39.73 -35.58 -2.74
C THR A 335 -40.60 -34.33 -2.56
N LYS A 336 -40.03 -33.13 -2.64
CA LYS A 336 -40.80 -31.87 -2.52
C LYS A 336 -41.73 -31.66 -3.72
N ILE A 337 -41.28 -31.98 -4.94
CA ILE A 337 -42.06 -31.89 -6.18
C ILE A 337 -43.31 -32.75 -6.06
N LYS A 338 -43.18 -34.01 -5.64
CA LYS A 338 -44.31 -34.95 -5.50
C LYS A 338 -45.31 -34.58 -4.39
N LYS A 339 -44.91 -33.74 -3.44
CA LYS A 339 -45.74 -33.30 -2.32
C LYS A 339 -46.28 -31.88 -2.49
N ASN A 340 -45.91 -31.17 -3.54
CA ASN A 340 -46.29 -29.77 -3.73
C ASN A 340 -47.60 -29.67 -4.51
N ASP A 341 -48.65 -29.16 -3.87
CA ASP A 341 -50.01 -29.08 -4.45
C ASP A 341 -50.04 -28.36 -5.81
N ILE A 342 -49.26 -27.29 -5.98
CA ILE A 342 -49.23 -26.49 -7.22
C ILE A 342 -48.72 -27.36 -8.37
N ILE A 343 -47.59 -28.05 -8.16
CA ILE A 343 -46.98 -28.89 -9.19
C ILE A 343 -47.81 -30.15 -9.43
N VAL A 344 -48.33 -30.79 -8.38
CA VAL A 344 -49.14 -32.01 -8.49
C VAL A 344 -50.43 -31.75 -9.26
N ASN A 345 -51.13 -30.65 -8.97
CA ASN A 345 -52.36 -30.29 -9.68
C ASN A 345 -52.08 -29.95 -11.14
N TRP A 346 -51.03 -29.17 -11.42
CA TRP A 346 -50.60 -28.88 -12.79
C TRP A 346 -50.25 -30.16 -13.57
N ALA A 347 -49.52 -31.09 -12.95
CA ALA A 347 -49.12 -32.33 -13.57
C ALA A 347 -50.34 -33.20 -13.94
N LYS A 348 -51.33 -33.32 -13.04
CA LYS A 348 -52.60 -34.02 -13.32
C LYS A 348 -53.36 -33.37 -14.48
N GLN A 349 -53.47 -32.04 -14.50
CA GLN A 349 -54.16 -31.31 -15.57
C GLN A 349 -53.50 -31.49 -16.95
N ASN A 350 -52.20 -31.75 -16.98
CA ASN A 350 -51.42 -31.88 -18.22
C ASN A 350 -50.99 -33.32 -18.51
N ASN A 351 -51.56 -34.33 -17.84
CA ASN A 351 -51.18 -35.75 -17.95
C ASN A 351 -49.65 -35.99 -17.83
N TYR A 352 -48.97 -35.21 -17.00
CA TYR A 352 -47.53 -35.31 -16.78
C TYR A 352 -47.22 -36.28 -15.63
N ASN A 353 -46.55 -37.39 -15.94
CA ASN A 353 -46.20 -38.38 -14.93
C ASN A 353 -44.98 -37.94 -14.10
N LEU A 354 -45.21 -37.57 -12.84
CA LEU A 354 -44.13 -37.18 -11.92
C LEU A 354 -43.29 -38.38 -11.43
N ASP A 355 -43.74 -39.62 -11.62
CA ASP A 355 -43.02 -40.82 -11.20
C ASP A 355 -41.89 -41.20 -12.17
N THR A 356 -41.93 -40.72 -13.41
CA THR A 356 -40.89 -40.96 -14.42
C THR A 356 -39.70 -40.00 -14.29
N LEU A 357 -39.71 -39.07 -13.32
CA LEU A 357 -38.59 -38.19 -13.07
C LEU A 357 -37.40 -39.01 -12.55
N GLN A 358 -36.30 -39.03 -13.32
CA GLN A 358 -35.08 -39.72 -12.93
C GLN A 358 -34.51 -39.12 -11.62
N LYS A 359 -33.97 -40.00 -10.76
CA LYS A 359 -33.33 -39.62 -9.49
C LYS A 359 -31.98 -38.96 -9.70
#